data_AF-A0A8J2PF95-F1
#
_entry.id   AF-A0A8J2PF95-F1
#
_cell.length_a   1.000
_cell.length_b   1.000
_cell.length_c   1.000
_cell.angle_alpha   90.00
_cell.angle_beta   90.00
_cell.angle_gamma   90.00
#
_symmetry.space_group_name_H-M   'P 1'
#
loop_
_entity.id
_entity.type
_entity.pdbx_description
1 polymer ?
#
loop_
_entity_poly.entity_id
_entity_poly.type
_entity_poly.pdbx_seq_one_letter_code
_entity_poly.pdbx_strand_id
1 'polypeptide(L)'
;MAEGNSSDSSLECSLLTEAKDLEFFCENIKNMEMVLWKLLEKEVISLREQQLIKRQETLAEKCKVLFEILDGKEEDWRDALIQIFEETGNSVIAESIRESHR
;
A
#
# COMPACT_ATOMS: atom_id res chain seq x y z
N MET A 1 9.36 -29.66 32.73
CA MET A 1 8.31 -29.88 31.70
C MET A 1 8.20 -28.57 30.96
N ALA A 2 8.39 -28.63 29.64
CA ALA A 2 8.63 -27.48 28.78
C ALA A 2 7.44 -26.52 28.75
N GLU A 3 7.78 -25.24 28.70
CA GLU A 3 6.92 -24.10 28.47
C GLU A 3 6.30 -24.20 27.08
N GLY A 4 5.02 -23.83 26.98
CA GLY A 4 4.27 -23.85 25.73
C GLY A 4 3.24 -22.72 25.71
N ASN A 5 3.66 -21.51 26.08
CA ASN A 5 2.91 -20.30 25.76
C ASN A 5 3.12 -20.03 24.26
N SER A 6 2.25 -20.60 23.43
CA SER A 6 2.05 -20.13 22.07
C SER A 6 1.20 -18.87 22.16
N SER A 7 1.86 -17.74 22.36
CA SER A 7 1.28 -16.41 22.25
C SER A 7 1.85 -15.75 21.00
N ASP A 8 0.93 -15.24 20.18
CA ASP A 8 1.14 -14.28 19.11
C ASP A 8 2.04 -14.71 17.95
N SER A 9 1.46 -15.53 17.07
CA SER A 9 1.75 -15.40 15.63
C SER A 9 0.66 -14.59 14.94
N SER A 10 0.33 -13.41 15.49
CA SER A 10 -0.17 -12.33 14.63
C SER A 10 1.09 -11.66 14.08
N LEU A 11 1.67 -12.28 13.05
CA LEU A 11 2.58 -11.58 12.17
C LEU A 11 1.72 -10.53 11.49
N GLU A 12 1.53 -9.39 12.15
CA GLU A 12 1.04 -8.20 11.49
C GLU A 12 1.98 -8.00 10.32
N CYS A 13 1.44 -8.18 9.12
CA CYS A 13 2.14 -7.96 7.88
C CYS A 13 2.22 -6.44 7.69
N SER A 14 2.93 -5.81 8.62
CA SER A 14 3.29 -4.40 8.71
C SER A 14 4.32 -4.09 7.64
N LEU A 15 3.85 -4.24 6.43
CA LEU A 15 4.54 -4.15 5.17
C LEU A 15 5.04 -2.73 4.89
N LEU A 16 4.52 -1.74 5.64
CA LEU A 16 4.73 -0.31 5.44
C LEU A 16 4.71 0.48 6.78
N THR A 17 5.25 -0.09 7.86
CA THR A 17 5.19 0.54 9.20
C THR A 17 6.17 1.68 9.44
N GLU A 18 7.15 1.92 8.56
CA GLU A 18 8.09 3.01 8.75
C GLU A 18 7.64 4.27 8.01
N ALA A 19 7.69 5.42 8.69
CA ALA A 19 7.42 6.74 8.08
C ALA A 19 8.24 6.98 6.78
N LYS A 20 9.38 6.30 6.65
CA LYS A 20 10.24 6.32 5.47
C LYS A 20 9.60 5.70 4.23
N ASP A 21 8.78 4.66 4.39
CA ASP A 21 8.11 3.99 3.26
C ASP A 21 7.02 4.90 2.68
N LEU A 22 6.31 5.61 3.56
CA LEU A 22 5.32 6.62 3.18
C LEU A 22 5.96 7.83 2.51
N GLU A 23 7.05 8.36 3.07
CA GLU A 23 7.81 9.48 2.49
C GLU A 23 8.34 9.10 1.10
N PHE A 24 9.03 7.97 0.98
CA PHE A 24 9.53 7.44 -0.28
C PHE A 24 8.40 7.28 -1.31
N PHE A 25 7.28 6.71 -0.90
CA PHE A 25 6.12 6.55 -1.77
C PHE A 25 5.59 7.88 -2.30
N CYS A 26 5.39 8.86 -1.42
CA CYS A 26 4.89 10.18 -1.82
C CYS A 26 5.86 10.94 -2.71
N GLU A 27 7.17 10.77 -2.51
CA GLU A 27 8.19 11.42 -3.33
C GLU A 27 8.28 10.80 -4.73
N ASN A 28 8.01 9.50 -4.86
CA ASN A 28 8.20 8.76 -6.11
C ASN A 28 6.92 8.56 -6.91
N ILE A 29 5.74 8.84 -6.35
CA ILE A 29 4.47 8.67 -7.06
C ILE A 29 4.28 9.76 -8.12
N LYS A 30 4.33 9.35 -9.40
CA LYS A 30 4.29 10.29 -10.53
C LYS A 30 2.88 10.74 -10.91
N ASN A 31 1.89 9.89 -10.70
CA ASN A 31 0.50 10.18 -11.06
C ASN A 31 -0.48 9.46 -10.13
N MET A 32 -0.77 10.11 -9.01
CA MET A 32 -1.69 9.58 -8.00
C MET A 32 -3.09 9.32 -8.56
N GLU A 33 -3.60 10.16 -9.46
CA GLU A 33 -4.92 9.99 -10.05
C GLU A 33 -5.01 8.72 -10.92
N MET A 34 -3.98 8.44 -11.72
CA MET A 34 -3.91 7.23 -12.53
C MET A 34 -3.75 5.97 -11.68
N VAL A 35 -2.95 6.04 -10.62
CA VAL A 35 -2.81 4.97 -9.62
C VAL A 35 -4.16 4.67 -8.98
N LEU A 36 -4.88 5.69 -8.50
CA LEU A 36 -6.20 5.53 -7.90
C LEU A 36 -7.22 4.95 -8.87
N TRP A 37 -7.17 5.34 -10.15
CA TRP A 37 -8.05 4.78 -11.17
C TRP A 37 -7.76 3.30 -11.40
N LYS A 38 -6.48 2.91 -11.48
CA LYS A 38 -6.05 1.52 -11.63
C LYS A 38 -6.37 0.64 -10.43
N LEU A 39 -6.19 1.16 -9.22
CA LEU A 39 -6.57 0.47 -7.99
C LEU A 39 -8.07 0.18 -7.93
N LEU A 40 -8.90 1.10 -8.44
CA LEU A 40 -10.34 0.88 -8.57
C LEU A 40 -10.66 -0.12 -9.69
N GLU A 41 -10.01 0.00 -10.85
CA GLU A 41 -10.21 -0.89 -12.00
C GLU A 41 -9.91 -2.35 -11.65
N LYS A 42 -8.88 -2.60 -10.82
CA LYS A 42 -8.49 -3.94 -10.35
C LYS A 42 -9.16 -4.36 -9.04
N GLU A 43 -10.15 -3.61 -8.57
CA GLU A 43 -10.92 -3.89 -7.36
C GLU A 43 -10.07 -3.99 -6.05
N VAL A 44 -8.86 -3.43 -6.06
CA VAL A 44 -7.99 -3.35 -4.86
C VAL A 44 -8.58 -2.38 -3.84
N ILE A 45 -9.17 -1.29 -4.34
CA ILE A 45 -9.96 -0.34 -3.54
C ILE A 45 -11.35 -0.18 -4.15
N SER A 46 -12.32 0.13 -3.29
CA SER A 46 -13.68 0.49 -3.66
C SER A 46 -13.77 1.95 -4.11
N LEU A 47 -14.88 2.30 -4.80
CA LEU A 47 -15.17 3.69 -5.16
C LEU A 47 -15.22 4.61 -3.94
N ARG A 48 -15.71 4.11 -2.80
CA ARG A 48 -15.79 4.87 -1.55
C ARG A 48 -14.39 5.19 -1.01
N GLU A 49 -13.51 4.21 -0.99
CA GLU A 49 -12.11 4.36 -0.59
C GLU A 49 -11.36 5.33 -1.53
N GLN A 50 -11.56 5.18 -2.85
CA GLN A 50 -10.99 6.11 -3.83
C GLN A 50 -11.44 7.56 -3.57
N GLN A 51 -12.74 7.78 -3.31
CA GLN A 51 -13.24 9.11 -2.99
C GLN A 51 -12.69 9.65 -1.67
N LEU A 52 -12.50 8.79 -0.67
CA LEU A 52 -11.90 9.18 0.62
C LEU A 52 -10.47 9.71 0.43
N ILE A 53 -9.68 9.02 -0.40
CA ILE A 53 -8.32 9.46 -0.75
C ILE A 53 -8.37 10.78 -1.53
N LYS A 54 -9.24 10.88 -2.55
CA LYS A 54 -9.37 12.10 -3.37
C LYS A 54 -9.74 13.36 -2.60
N ARG A 55 -10.45 13.22 -1.47
CA ARG A 55 -10.86 14.33 -0.60
C ARG A 55 -9.72 14.95 0.19
N GLN A 56 -8.58 14.27 0.31
CA GLN A 56 -7.42 14.84 0.99
C GLN A 56 -6.82 15.98 0.16
N GLU A 57 -6.32 17.01 0.83
CA GLU A 57 -5.85 18.24 0.17
C GLU A 57 -4.43 18.07 -0.37
N THR A 58 -3.55 17.48 0.44
CA THR A 58 -2.13 17.32 0.09
C THR A 58 -1.84 15.92 -0.44
N LEU A 59 -0.79 15.80 -1.27
CA LEU A 59 -0.33 14.50 -1.76
C LEU A 59 0.07 13.58 -0.58
N ALA A 60 0.73 14.13 0.44
CA ALA A 60 1.14 13.39 1.63
C ALA A 60 -0.05 12.74 2.35
N GLU A 61 -1.13 13.50 2.57
CA GLU A 61 -2.37 12.97 3.16
C GLU A 61 -3.02 11.92 2.25
N LYS A 62 -3.01 12.13 0.93
CA LYS A 62 -3.52 11.13 -0.03
C LYS A 62 -2.76 9.82 0.05
N CYS A 63 -1.42 9.86 0.08
CA CYS A 63 -0.60 8.66 0.24
C CYS A 63 -0.92 7.98 1.56
N LYS A 64 -1.01 8.75 2.66
CA LYS A 64 -1.23 8.21 3.99
C LYS A 64 -2.53 7.44 4.07
N VAL A 65 -3.62 8.03 3.58
CA VAL A 65 -4.93 7.38 3.56
C VAL A 65 -4.92 6.15 2.65
N LEU A 66 -4.24 6.23 1.49
CA LEU A 66 -4.07 5.06 0.62
C LEU A 66 -3.34 3.93 1.36
N PHE A 67 -2.27 4.24 2.10
CA PHE A 67 -1.50 3.27 2.88
C PHE A 67 -2.35 2.61 3.96
N GLU A 68 -3.08 3.40 4.75
CA GLU A 68 -3.99 2.88 5.78
C GLU A 68 -5.05 1.95 5.20
N ILE A 69 -5.57 2.26 4.00
CA ILE A 69 -6.54 1.41 3.30
C ILE A 69 -5.90 0.09 2.87
N LEU A 70 -4.67 0.13 2.34
CA LEU A 70 -3.97 -1.04 1.84
C LEU A 70 -3.49 -1.96 2.98
N ASP A 71 -2.97 -1.38 4.06
CA ASP A 71 -2.52 -2.11 5.26
C ASP A 71 -3.65 -2.93 5.90
N GLY A 72 -4.88 -2.41 5.86
CA GLY A 72 -6.08 -3.12 6.33
C GLY A 72 -6.63 -4.21 5.41
N LYS A 73 -5.97 -4.55 4.29
CA LYS A 73 -6.41 -5.60 3.37
C LYS A 73 -5.73 -6.94 3.71
N GLU A 74 -6.52 -7.97 3.99
CA GLU A 74 -6.07 -9.28 4.48
C GLU A 74 -5.46 -10.22 3.41
N GLU A 75 -5.64 -9.98 2.11
CA GLU A 75 -5.21 -10.91 1.03
C GLU A 75 -4.55 -10.21 -0.16
N ASP A 76 -3.47 -10.82 -0.71
CA ASP A 76 -2.85 -10.77 -2.06
C ASP A 76 -2.92 -9.48 -2.92
N TRP A 77 -3.20 -8.33 -2.31
CA TRP A 77 -3.21 -7.05 -2.99
C TRP A 77 -1.82 -6.62 -3.44
N ARG A 78 -0.76 -7.14 -2.80
CA ARG A 78 0.63 -6.78 -3.11
C ARG A 78 1.00 -7.03 -4.56
N ASP A 79 0.71 -8.22 -5.09
CA ASP A 79 1.08 -8.57 -6.47
C ASP A 79 0.30 -7.69 -7.46
N ALA A 80 -0.98 -7.44 -7.17
CA ALA A 80 -1.79 -6.50 -7.92
C ALA A 80 -1.24 -5.07 -7.83
N LEU A 81 -0.75 -4.65 -6.66
CA LEU A 81 -0.21 -3.33 -6.39
C LEU A 81 1.13 -3.10 -7.11
N ILE A 82 2.02 -4.09 -7.06
CA ILE A 82 3.28 -4.12 -7.82
C ILE A 82 2.96 -3.96 -9.30
N GLN A 83 2.03 -4.77 -9.83
CA GLN A 83 1.63 -4.69 -11.24
C GLN A 83 1.04 -3.32 -11.59
N ILE A 84 0.19 -2.75 -10.74
CA ILE A 84 -0.38 -1.41 -10.93
C ILE A 84 0.73 -0.34 -10.96
N PHE A 85 1.72 -0.42 -10.06
CA PHE A 85 2.82 0.53 -10.04
C PHE A 85 3.71 0.42 -11.27
N GLU A 86 3.94 -0.77 -11.80
CA GLU A 86 4.61 -0.94 -13.09
C GLU A 86 3.80 -0.35 -14.26
N GLU A 87 2.50 -0.66 -14.34
CA GLU A 87 1.59 -0.15 -15.38
C GLU A 87 1.46 1.38 -15.37
N THR A 88 1.65 2.00 -14.21
CA THR A 88 1.52 3.45 -14.01
C THR A 88 2.86 4.19 -14.05
N GLY A 89 3.96 3.50 -14.35
CA GLY A 89 5.30 4.11 -14.46
C GLY A 89 5.96 4.45 -13.12
N ASN A 90 5.46 3.87 -12.04
CA ASN A 90 5.97 3.95 -10.66
C ASN A 90 6.83 2.71 -10.32
N SER A 91 7.65 2.24 -11.27
CA SER A 91 8.45 1.00 -11.13
C SER A 91 9.40 1.02 -9.94
N VAL A 92 9.91 2.20 -9.55
CA VAL A 92 10.77 2.38 -8.36
C VAL A 92 10.01 2.00 -7.06
N ILE A 93 8.73 2.34 -6.99
CA ILE A 93 7.85 1.95 -5.87
C ILE A 93 7.58 0.44 -5.94
N ALA A 94 7.31 -0.09 -7.13
CA ALA A 94 7.08 -1.52 -7.33
C ALA A 94 8.29 -2.37 -6.90
N GLU A 95 9.51 -1.94 -7.24
CA GLU A 95 10.77 -2.57 -6.83
C GLU A 95 10.94 -2.55 -5.31
N SER A 96 10.74 -1.38 -4.68
CA SER A 96 10.82 -1.25 -3.23
C SER A 96 9.86 -2.19 -2.50
N ILE A 97 8.61 -2.30 -2.98
CA ILE A 97 7.62 -3.22 -2.38
C ILE A 97 8.01 -4.69 -2.58
N ARG A 98 8.68 -5.05 -3.69
CA ARG A 98 9.24 -6.40 -3.90
C ARG A 98 10.40 -6.69 -2.94
N GLU A 99 11.27 -5.72 -2.72
CA GLU A 99 12.48 -5.87 -1.92
C GLU A 99 12.21 -5.93 -0.41
N SER A 100 11.15 -5.24 0.07
CA SER A 100 10.76 -5.22 1.49
C SER A 100 10.32 -6.58 2.06
N HIS A 101 10.37 -7.69 1.31
CA HIS A 101 10.05 -9.05 1.77
C HIS A 101 11.05 -10.15 1.35
N ARG A 102 12.34 -9.82 1.31
CA ARG A 102 13.42 -10.82 1.32
C ARG A 102 14.01 -11.05 2.71
#